data_AF-A0A4Q1CG08-F1
#
_entry.id   AF-A0A4Q1CG08-F1
#
_cell.length_a   1.000
_cell.length_b   1.000
_cell.length_c   1.000
_cell.angle_alpha   90.00
_cell.angle_beta   90.00
_cell.angle_gamma   90.00
#
_symmetry.space_group_name_H-M   'P 1'
#
loop_
_entity.id
_entity.type
_entity.pdbx_description
1 polymer ?
#
loop_
_entity_poly.entity_id
_entity_poly.type
_entity_poly.pdbx_seq_one_letter_code
_entity_poly.pdbx_strand_id
1 'polypeptide(L)'
;MASFIAICFIGACSHSKQIQIQQTIFSSKEDEAIFTDVQRATFQYFWDGAEPTSGLARERFHADNVYPQNDKHVVTSGGAGFGVMAILVGIERGFITRDEGRQRLEKIVQFLETADRFHGAWPHWWNGETGKVKPFSRYDDGGDLVESSFMIQGLLCVRQYFQTGSSTEKALATRIDKLWKEVEFDWYRNGKNALYWHWSPNHAWRMNFAVDGYNECLIMYVLAASSPTHGVPAEVYHEGWAKNGKINELPAGYDGIQLTMNHHNKEGAAGPLFWAHYSYLGLDPRGLKDKYADYWQHNVGHAMIHYRWCVNNPKGYKGYGADSWGLTSSYSVKGYAGHAPSKENDLGVISPTAALSSFPYTPKESMAAMKNWYSNKKDKLFGVYGFYDAFSETANWYLPHYLAIDQGPIVVMMENYRSGLLWNLFMSCPEIKDGLKKLGFESPHIKK
;
A
#
# COMPACT_ATOMS: atom_id res chain seq x y z
N MET A 1 -84.58 15.47 -1.72
CA MET A 1 -83.69 14.37 -2.14
C MET A 1 -82.32 14.96 -2.40
N ALA A 2 -81.34 14.48 -1.64
CA ALA A 2 -79.98 15.02 -1.60
C ALA A 2 -79.16 14.59 -2.82
N SER A 3 -78.19 15.42 -3.22
CA SER A 3 -77.04 14.97 -4.01
C SER A 3 -75.79 15.67 -3.47
N PHE A 4 -75.05 14.92 -2.65
CA PHE A 4 -73.68 15.21 -2.25
C PHE A 4 -72.75 14.66 -3.34
N ILE A 5 -71.90 15.51 -3.90
CA ILE A 5 -70.75 15.08 -4.72
C ILE A 5 -69.58 14.90 -3.75
N ALA A 6 -69.20 13.65 -3.48
CA ALA A 6 -67.99 13.31 -2.77
C ALA A 6 -66.84 13.20 -3.77
N ILE A 7 -65.82 14.06 -3.62
CA ILE A 7 -64.57 14.00 -4.37
C ILE A 7 -63.64 13.03 -3.63
N CYS A 8 -63.43 11.84 -4.18
CA CYS A 8 -62.42 10.90 -3.72
C CYS A 8 -61.03 11.34 -4.17
N PHE A 9 -60.20 11.79 -3.22
CA PHE A 9 -58.75 11.87 -3.43
C PHE A 9 -58.14 10.46 -3.31
N ILE A 10 -57.67 9.91 -4.42
CA ILE A 10 -56.84 8.71 -4.43
C ILE A 10 -55.42 9.14 -4.07
N GLY A 11 -55.05 8.93 -2.80
CA GLY A 11 -53.67 9.06 -2.34
C GLY A 11 -52.82 7.92 -2.91
N ALA A 12 -51.96 8.23 -3.87
CA ALA A 12 -50.96 7.29 -4.37
C ALA A 12 -49.82 7.16 -3.34
N CYS A 13 -49.89 6.13 -2.48
CA CYS A 13 -48.76 5.71 -1.66
C CYS A 13 -47.66 5.13 -2.56
N SER A 14 -46.64 5.93 -2.87
CA SER A 14 -45.42 5.42 -3.51
C SER A 14 -44.53 4.75 -2.46
N HIS A 15 -44.72 3.44 -2.25
CA HIS A 15 -43.72 2.61 -1.60
C HIS A 15 -42.55 2.40 -2.57
N SER A 16 -41.54 3.27 -2.49
CA SER A 16 -40.26 2.98 -3.13
C SER A 16 -39.55 1.87 -2.35
N LYS A 17 -39.69 0.63 -2.82
CA LYS A 17 -38.76 -0.44 -2.44
C LYS A 17 -37.40 -0.05 -3.01
N GLN A 18 -36.51 0.48 -2.17
CA GLN A 18 -35.08 0.48 -2.47
C GLN A 18 -34.64 -0.98 -2.55
N ILE A 19 -34.51 -1.49 -3.78
CA ILE A 19 -33.80 -2.72 -4.05
C ILE A 19 -32.32 -2.40 -3.80
N GLN A 20 -31.83 -2.71 -2.60
CA GLN A 20 -30.39 -2.85 -2.38
C GLN A 20 -29.93 -4.03 -3.23
N ILE A 21 -29.44 -3.76 -4.44
CA ILE A 21 -28.68 -4.74 -5.21
C ILE A 21 -27.41 -4.98 -4.39
N GLN A 22 -27.40 -6.06 -3.62
CA GLN A 22 -26.19 -6.53 -2.97
C GLN A 22 -25.25 -6.98 -4.09
N GLN A 23 -24.33 -6.09 -4.49
CA GLN A 23 -23.27 -6.46 -5.43
C GLN A 23 -22.53 -7.66 -4.85
N THR A 24 -22.65 -8.81 -5.52
CA THR A 24 -21.99 -10.03 -5.11
C THR A 24 -20.51 -9.88 -5.49
N ILE A 25 -19.69 -9.49 -4.51
CA ILE A 25 -18.24 -9.27 -4.69
C ILE A 25 -17.54 -10.59 -5.07
N PHE A 26 -18.00 -11.70 -4.48
CA PHE A 26 -17.43 -13.03 -4.70
C PHE A 26 -18.35 -13.91 -5.55
N SER A 27 -17.74 -14.77 -6.37
CA SER A 27 -18.48 -15.67 -7.27
C SER A 27 -19.11 -16.87 -6.53
N SER A 28 -18.58 -17.21 -5.36
CA SER A 28 -19.07 -18.31 -4.51
C SER A 28 -18.77 -18.07 -3.03
N LYS A 29 -19.44 -18.82 -2.14
CA LYS A 29 -19.13 -18.83 -0.69
C LYS A 29 -17.74 -19.40 -0.39
N GLU A 30 -17.25 -20.30 -1.24
CA GLU A 30 -15.90 -20.87 -1.11
C GLU A 30 -14.84 -19.81 -1.39
N ASP A 31 -15.01 -19.00 -2.45
CA ASP A 31 -14.12 -17.89 -2.76
C ASP A 31 -14.06 -16.89 -1.59
N GLU A 32 -15.20 -16.54 -1.02
CA GLU A 32 -15.27 -15.63 0.14
C GLU A 32 -14.58 -16.22 1.38
N ALA A 33 -14.71 -17.53 1.61
CA ALA A 33 -14.05 -18.23 2.71
C ALA A 33 -12.52 -18.24 2.54
N ILE A 34 -12.02 -18.63 1.35
CA ILE A 34 -10.59 -18.59 1.02
C ILE A 34 -10.05 -17.16 1.18
N PHE A 35 -10.74 -16.18 0.62
CA PHE A 35 -10.35 -14.78 0.70
C PHE A 35 -10.23 -14.31 2.15
N THR A 36 -11.23 -14.61 2.98
CA THR A 36 -11.24 -14.23 4.40
C THR A 36 -10.14 -14.93 5.18
N ASP A 37 -9.87 -16.22 4.91
CA ASP A 37 -8.82 -16.98 5.58
C ASP A 37 -7.43 -16.46 5.22
N VAL A 38 -7.18 -16.14 3.94
CA VAL A 38 -5.93 -15.52 3.50
C VAL A 38 -5.77 -14.14 4.16
N GLN A 39 -6.81 -13.31 4.18
CA GLN A 39 -6.78 -11.99 4.83
C GLN A 39 -6.46 -12.11 6.33
N ARG A 40 -7.13 -13.03 7.03
CA ARG A 40 -6.93 -13.27 8.47
C ARG A 40 -5.53 -13.78 8.79
N ALA A 41 -5.04 -14.76 8.03
CA ALA A 41 -3.69 -15.30 8.24
C ALA A 41 -2.63 -14.23 7.96
N THR A 42 -2.80 -13.45 6.89
CA THR A 42 -1.82 -12.41 6.52
C THR A 42 -1.82 -11.26 7.54
N PHE A 43 -2.99 -10.89 8.07
CA PHE A 43 -3.12 -9.95 9.18
C PHE A 43 -2.27 -10.34 10.40
N GLN A 44 -2.12 -11.65 10.69
CA GLN A 44 -1.33 -12.11 11.83
C GLN A 44 0.15 -11.73 11.77
N TYR A 45 0.70 -11.42 10.57
CA TYR A 45 2.05 -10.86 10.46
C TYR A 45 2.21 -9.58 11.32
N PHE A 46 1.19 -8.73 11.33
CA PHE A 46 1.18 -7.43 12.01
C PHE A 46 0.63 -7.50 13.43
N TRP A 47 0.06 -8.64 13.81
CA TRP A 47 -0.53 -8.85 15.12
C TRP A 47 0.34 -9.74 16.00
N ASP A 48 0.39 -11.04 15.70
CA ASP A 48 1.23 -12.03 16.38
C ASP A 48 2.71 -11.92 15.98
N GLY A 49 2.97 -11.58 14.71
CA GLY A 49 4.32 -11.47 14.15
C GLY A 49 5.06 -10.16 14.48
N ALA A 50 4.37 -9.20 15.10
CA ALA A 50 4.92 -7.90 15.45
C ALA A 50 6.12 -8.01 16.42
N GLU A 51 7.00 -7.01 16.40
CA GLU A 51 8.05 -6.90 17.41
C GLU A 51 7.41 -6.52 18.77
N PRO A 52 7.68 -7.29 19.84
CA PRO A 52 6.91 -7.19 21.07
C PRO A 52 7.09 -5.90 21.86
N THR A 53 8.18 -5.14 21.68
CA THR A 53 8.43 -3.90 22.43
C THR A 53 7.73 -2.71 21.81
N SER A 54 7.94 -2.50 20.51
CA SER A 54 7.34 -1.42 19.72
C SER A 54 5.90 -1.70 19.29
N GLY A 55 5.54 -2.97 19.10
CA GLY A 55 4.30 -3.37 18.42
C GLY A 55 4.32 -3.12 16.91
N LEU A 56 5.44 -2.66 16.34
CA LEU A 56 5.61 -2.40 14.90
C LEU A 56 5.87 -3.69 14.11
N ALA A 57 5.69 -3.59 12.80
CA ALA A 57 6.02 -4.64 11.85
C ALA A 57 7.54 -4.87 11.81
N ARG A 58 7.97 -6.12 11.97
CA ARG A 58 9.34 -6.53 11.66
C ARG A 58 9.60 -6.32 10.18
N GLU A 59 10.84 -6.02 9.80
CA GLU A 59 11.25 -6.01 8.38
C GLU A 59 10.96 -7.37 7.72
N ARG A 60 11.40 -8.45 8.40
CA ARG A 60 11.30 -9.82 7.93
C ARG A 60 10.90 -10.76 9.05
N PHE A 61 10.16 -11.80 8.69
CA PHE A 61 9.91 -12.95 9.55
C PHE A 61 10.27 -14.24 8.80
N HIS A 62 11.20 -15.00 9.35
CA HIS A 62 11.60 -16.31 8.82
C HIS A 62 11.09 -17.39 9.79
N ALA A 63 10.17 -18.25 9.32
CA ALA A 63 9.55 -19.26 10.18
C ALA A 63 10.51 -20.41 10.54
N ASP A 64 11.58 -20.60 9.77
CA ASP A 64 12.71 -21.48 10.10
C ASP A 64 13.66 -20.88 11.16
N ASN A 65 13.41 -19.64 11.58
CA ASN A 65 14.20 -18.87 12.54
C ASN A 65 15.67 -18.65 12.13
N VAL A 66 15.99 -18.70 10.83
CA VAL A 66 17.33 -18.44 10.31
C VAL A 66 17.44 -16.99 9.83
N TYR A 67 18.09 -16.11 10.60
CA TYR A 67 18.27 -14.68 10.27
C TYR A 67 19.74 -14.38 10.00
N PRO A 68 20.21 -14.37 8.73
CA PRO A 68 21.64 -14.20 8.41
C PRO A 68 22.25 -12.88 8.94
N GLN A 69 21.43 -11.85 9.11
CA GLN A 69 21.85 -10.53 9.60
C GLN A 69 21.57 -10.32 11.11
N ASN A 70 21.09 -11.35 11.82
CA ASN A 70 20.69 -11.27 13.23
C ASN A 70 19.72 -10.10 13.53
N ASP A 71 18.78 -9.87 12.63
CA ASP A 71 17.94 -8.67 12.54
C ASP A 71 16.46 -8.92 12.81
N LYS A 72 16.11 -10.02 13.49
CA LYS A 72 14.72 -10.36 13.86
C LYS A 72 13.99 -9.27 14.66
N HIS A 73 14.71 -8.44 15.39
CA HIS A 73 14.17 -7.34 16.20
C HIS A 73 14.05 -6.02 15.41
N VAL A 74 14.50 -5.99 14.17
CA VAL A 74 14.48 -4.78 13.34
C VAL A 74 13.07 -4.57 12.78
N VAL A 75 12.59 -3.35 12.94
CA VAL A 75 11.27 -2.92 12.47
C VAL A 75 11.43 -1.88 11.37
N THR A 76 10.53 -1.92 10.39
CA THR A 76 10.52 -1.04 9.21
C THR A 76 9.46 0.04 9.36
N SER A 77 9.78 1.28 8.97
CA SER A 77 8.83 2.39 9.02
C SER A 77 7.73 2.25 7.97
N GLY A 78 8.03 2.10 6.69
CA GLY A 78 6.96 2.00 5.69
C GLY A 78 6.15 0.72 5.79
N GLY A 79 6.79 -0.42 6.03
CA GLY A 79 6.10 -1.69 6.27
C GLY A 79 5.19 -1.64 7.51
N ALA A 80 5.58 -0.90 8.56
CA ALA A 80 4.71 -0.68 9.70
C ALA A 80 3.57 0.33 9.42
N GLY A 81 3.75 1.24 8.46
CA GLY A 81 2.66 2.04 7.90
C GLY A 81 1.55 1.19 7.30
N PHE A 82 1.91 0.12 6.60
CA PHE A 82 0.95 -0.87 6.11
C PHE A 82 0.34 -1.67 7.27
N GLY A 83 1.15 -2.00 8.28
CA GLY A 83 0.71 -2.70 9.48
C GLY A 83 -0.35 -1.97 10.30
N VAL A 84 -0.23 -0.64 10.48
CA VAL A 84 -1.27 0.13 11.20
C VAL A 84 -2.58 0.16 10.43
N MET A 85 -2.56 0.16 9.09
CA MET A 85 -3.76 -0.03 8.28
C MET A 85 -4.34 -1.44 8.46
N ALA A 86 -3.49 -2.48 8.45
CA ALA A 86 -3.90 -3.86 8.67
C ALA A 86 -4.57 -4.07 10.05
N ILE A 87 -4.14 -3.34 11.09
CA ILE A 87 -4.82 -3.35 12.40
C ILE A 87 -6.26 -2.84 12.28
N LEU A 88 -6.52 -1.78 11.52
CA LEU A 88 -7.90 -1.30 11.29
C LEU A 88 -8.75 -2.35 10.55
N VAL A 89 -8.16 -3.05 9.58
CA VAL A 89 -8.82 -4.20 8.92
C VAL A 89 -9.16 -5.28 9.93
N GLY A 90 -8.23 -5.62 10.83
CA GLY A 90 -8.44 -6.60 11.89
C GLY A 90 -9.61 -6.26 12.82
N ILE A 91 -9.78 -4.97 13.15
CA ILE A 91 -10.92 -4.48 13.93
C ILE A 91 -12.23 -4.65 13.15
N GLU A 92 -12.28 -4.13 11.92
CA GLU A 92 -13.50 -4.15 11.08
C GLU A 92 -13.93 -5.57 10.68
N ARG A 93 -12.99 -6.51 10.61
CA ARG A 93 -13.25 -7.92 10.32
C ARG A 93 -13.43 -8.79 11.57
N GLY A 94 -13.35 -8.21 12.75
CA GLY A 94 -13.48 -8.93 14.02
C GLY A 94 -12.41 -10.00 14.23
N PHE A 95 -11.24 -9.83 13.61
CA PHE A 95 -10.06 -10.66 13.91
C PHE A 95 -9.49 -10.33 15.29
N ILE A 96 -9.67 -9.07 15.70
CA ILE A 96 -9.38 -8.53 17.02
C ILE A 96 -10.53 -7.61 17.43
N THR A 97 -10.66 -7.37 18.72
CA THR A 97 -11.60 -6.36 19.23
C THR A 97 -11.09 -4.94 18.94
N ARG A 98 -12.01 -3.98 18.93
CA ARG A 98 -11.68 -2.56 18.78
C ARG A 98 -10.75 -2.05 19.88
N ASP A 99 -10.95 -2.53 21.12
CA ASP A 99 -10.13 -2.10 22.24
C ASP A 99 -8.69 -2.67 22.16
N GLU A 100 -8.53 -3.94 21.79
CA GLU A 100 -7.21 -4.53 21.52
C GLU A 100 -6.49 -3.76 20.42
N GLY A 101 -7.18 -3.45 19.32
CA GLY A 101 -6.63 -2.67 18.22
C GLY A 101 -6.19 -1.27 18.67
N ARG A 102 -7.03 -0.55 19.43
CA ARG A 102 -6.69 0.75 20.02
C ARG A 102 -5.45 0.66 20.91
N GLN A 103 -5.39 -0.31 21.82
CA GLN A 103 -4.25 -0.49 22.73
C GLN A 103 -2.94 -0.75 21.97
N ARG A 104 -2.99 -1.60 20.92
CA ARG A 104 -1.82 -1.84 20.06
C ARG A 104 -1.37 -0.56 19.34
N LEU A 105 -2.31 0.22 18.81
CA LEU A 105 -2.00 1.46 18.11
C LEU A 105 -1.47 2.55 19.05
N GLU A 106 -1.96 2.63 20.28
CA GLU A 106 -1.40 3.52 21.31
C GLU A 106 0.06 3.19 21.64
N LYS A 107 0.38 1.90 21.73
CA LYS A 107 1.75 1.41 21.93
C LYS A 107 2.66 1.78 20.76
N ILE A 108 2.18 1.57 19.53
CA ILE A 108 2.90 1.96 18.30
C ILE A 108 3.17 3.47 18.29
N VAL A 109 2.16 4.29 18.54
CA VAL A 109 2.32 5.76 18.55
C VAL A 109 3.26 6.21 19.67
N GLN A 110 3.23 5.56 20.84
CA GLN A 110 4.18 5.84 21.92
C GLN A 110 5.64 5.54 21.51
N PHE A 111 5.86 4.45 20.76
CA PHE A 111 7.18 4.17 20.20
C PHE A 111 7.59 5.26 19.20
N LEU A 112 6.73 5.62 18.25
CA LEU A 112 7.03 6.62 17.21
C LEU A 112 7.30 8.03 17.75
N GLU A 113 6.70 8.39 18.89
CA GLU A 113 6.96 9.65 19.60
C GLU A 113 8.37 9.76 20.19
N THR A 114 9.01 8.62 20.46
CA THR A 114 10.32 8.55 21.15
C THR A 114 11.43 7.98 20.30
N ALA A 115 11.10 7.28 19.21
CA ALA A 115 12.06 6.77 18.24
C ALA A 115 12.81 7.90 17.51
N ASP A 116 14.00 7.59 17.02
CA ASP A 116 14.83 8.56 16.30
C ASP A 116 14.07 9.11 15.08
N ARG A 117 14.12 10.44 14.94
CA ARG A 117 13.56 11.23 13.83
C ARG A 117 14.55 12.27 13.36
N PHE A 118 14.46 12.62 12.09
CA PHE A 118 15.39 13.49 11.38
C PHE A 118 14.57 14.50 10.56
N HIS A 119 14.45 15.73 11.07
CA HIS A 119 13.50 16.72 10.52
C HIS A 119 12.08 16.15 10.44
N GLY A 120 11.65 15.52 11.54
CA GLY A 120 10.34 14.87 11.66
C GLY A 120 10.15 13.56 10.92
N ALA A 121 10.94 13.27 9.88
CA ALA A 121 10.91 12.00 9.18
C ALA A 121 11.59 10.89 9.98
N TRP A 122 11.06 9.68 9.88
CA TRP A 122 11.61 8.47 10.46
C TRP A 122 12.65 7.83 9.52
N PRO A 123 13.63 7.06 10.06
CA PRO A 123 14.52 6.25 9.25
C PRO A 123 13.80 5.08 8.61
N HIS A 124 14.46 4.44 7.63
CA HIS A 124 13.99 3.20 7.02
C HIS A 124 13.82 2.07 8.06
N TRP A 125 14.82 1.90 8.93
CA TRP A 125 14.83 0.87 9.98
C TRP A 125 15.16 1.43 11.36
N TRP A 126 14.53 0.82 12.36
CA TRP A 126 14.93 0.91 13.75
C TRP A 126 15.27 -0.46 14.33
N ASN A 127 16.07 -0.45 15.38
CA ASN A 127 15.97 -1.48 16.40
C ASN A 127 14.63 -1.30 17.16
N GLY A 128 13.73 -2.28 17.08
CA GLY A 128 12.38 -2.20 17.66
C GLY A 128 12.34 -2.20 19.19
N GLU A 129 13.41 -2.62 19.86
CA GLU A 129 13.50 -2.63 21.32
C GLU A 129 13.89 -1.26 21.89
N THR A 130 14.53 -0.41 21.07
CA THR A 130 15.17 0.84 21.53
C THR A 130 14.69 2.09 20.82
N GLY A 131 14.07 1.97 19.64
CA GLY A 131 13.72 3.13 18.82
C GLY A 131 14.91 3.80 18.14
N LYS A 132 16.11 3.18 18.19
CA LYS A 132 17.32 3.73 17.57
C LYS A 132 17.45 3.33 16.11
N VAL A 133 17.88 4.28 15.29
CA VAL A 133 18.12 4.03 13.86
C VAL A 133 19.07 2.86 13.67
N LYS A 134 18.67 1.90 12.82
CA LYS A 134 19.59 0.93 12.24
C LYS A 134 19.86 1.41 10.82
N PRO A 135 21.09 1.83 10.47
CA PRO A 135 21.38 2.26 9.11
C PRO A 135 21.01 1.19 8.09
N PHE A 136 20.27 1.58 7.05
CA PHE A 136 19.87 0.67 5.97
C PHE A 136 21.05 0.42 5.02
N SER A 137 21.91 1.42 4.85
CA SER A 137 23.18 1.32 4.13
C SER A 137 24.23 2.23 4.75
N ARG A 138 25.44 2.25 4.18
CA ARG A 138 26.57 3.03 4.71
C ARG A 138 26.27 4.52 4.91
N TYR A 139 25.45 5.13 4.04
CA TYR A 139 25.14 6.57 4.08
C TYR A 139 23.67 6.86 4.39
N ASP A 140 22.91 5.82 4.70
CA ASP A 140 21.48 5.88 4.98
C ASP A 140 21.24 5.54 6.46
N ASP A 141 21.61 6.51 7.31
CA ASP A 141 21.57 6.46 8.77
C ASP A 141 20.73 7.63 9.35
N GLY A 142 19.86 8.21 8.52
CA GLY A 142 19.04 9.37 8.83
C GLY A 142 17.57 9.16 8.46
N GLY A 143 16.89 10.23 8.05
CA GLY A 143 15.49 10.15 7.68
C GLY A 143 15.30 9.63 6.26
N ASP A 144 14.30 8.76 6.11
CA ASP A 144 13.79 8.24 4.85
C ASP A 144 12.37 8.80 4.65
N LEU A 145 12.22 9.72 3.71
CA LEU A 145 10.96 10.43 3.48
C LEU A 145 9.91 9.57 2.78
N VAL A 146 10.34 8.58 1.97
CA VAL A 146 9.42 7.68 1.27
C VAL A 146 8.78 6.72 2.28
N GLU A 147 9.59 6.08 3.12
CA GLU A 147 9.10 5.18 4.16
C GLU A 147 8.26 5.92 5.21
N SER A 148 8.69 7.14 5.57
CA SER A 148 7.88 8.04 6.42
C SER A 148 6.53 8.36 5.79
N SER A 149 6.48 8.54 4.48
CA SER A 149 5.24 8.81 3.75
C SER A 149 4.30 7.60 3.78
N PHE A 150 4.82 6.37 3.69
CA PHE A 150 4.01 5.16 3.88
C PHE A 150 3.48 5.03 5.30
N MET A 151 4.29 5.33 6.32
CA MET A 151 3.86 5.40 7.72
C MET A 151 2.73 6.43 7.92
N ILE A 152 2.93 7.66 7.44
CA ILE A 152 1.94 8.72 7.54
C ILE A 152 0.64 8.35 6.81
N GLN A 153 0.73 7.73 5.63
CA GLN A 153 -0.44 7.25 4.91
C GLN A 153 -1.32 6.36 5.81
N GLY A 154 -0.70 5.43 6.55
CA GLY A 154 -1.37 4.54 7.49
C GLY A 154 -1.89 5.26 8.73
N LEU A 155 -1.07 6.11 9.34
CA LEU A 155 -1.44 6.85 10.54
C LEU A 155 -2.61 7.80 10.30
N LEU A 156 -2.71 8.44 9.13
CA LEU A 156 -3.87 9.27 8.80
C LEU A 156 -5.15 8.45 8.71
N CYS A 157 -5.12 7.20 8.22
CA CYS A 157 -6.28 6.30 8.32
C CYS A 157 -6.68 6.06 9.77
N VAL A 158 -5.72 5.78 10.66
CA VAL A 158 -5.95 5.55 12.09
C VAL A 158 -6.54 6.81 12.75
N ARG A 159 -6.00 7.99 12.45
CA ARG A 159 -6.53 9.28 12.91
C ARG A 159 -8.00 9.40 12.55
N GLN A 160 -8.34 9.22 11.27
CA GLN A 160 -9.72 9.37 10.80
C GLN A 160 -10.67 8.34 11.41
N TYR A 161 -10.18 7.13 11.69
CA TYR A 161 -10.98 6.04 12.27
C TYR A 161 -11.34 6.27 13.75
N PHE A 162 -10.48 6.98 14.49
CA PHE A 162 -10.64 7.20 15.94
C PHE A 162 -11.05 8.63 16.33
N GLN A 163 -10.97 9.62 15.44
CA GLN A 163 -11.25 11.03 15.75
C GLN A 163 -12.65 11.33 16.29
N THR A 164 -13.65 10.49 16.01
CA THR A 164 -15.03 10.64 16.53
C THR A 164 -15.36 9.68 17.67
N GLY A 165 -14.39 8.90 18.15
CA GLY A 165 -14.57 7.89 19.18
C GLY A 165 -14.66 8.44 20.61
N SER A 166 -14.36 7.56 21.55
CA SER A 166 -14.16 7.82 22.98
C SER A 166 -13.02 8.82 23.24
N SER A 167 -12.88 9.26 24.50
CA SER A 167 -11.83 10.19 24.89
C SER A 167 -10.40 9.64 24.65
N THR A 168 -10.18 8.35 24.89
CA THR A 168 -8.88 7.69 24.63
C THR A 168 -8.57 7.59 23.14
N GLU A 169 -9.57 7.22 22.33
CA GLU A 169 -9.45 7.18 20.87
C GLU A 169 -9.17 8.56 20.27
N LYS A 170 -9.83 9.60 20.76
CA LYS A 170 -9.56 10.99 20.36
C LYS A 170 -8.15 11.45 20.77
N ALA A 171 -7.68 11.03 21.94
CA ALA A 171 -6.33 11.32 22.39
C ALA A 171 -5.28 10.66 21.49
N LEU A 172 -5.49 9.40 21.09
CA LEU A 172 -4.67 8.71 20.10
C LEU A 172 -4.65 9.46 18.76
N ALA A 173 -5.83 9.84 18.23
CA ALA A 173 -5.94 10.58 16.98
C ALA A 173 -5.21 11.94 17.06
N THR A 174 -5.27 12.63 18.19
CA THR A 174 -4.58 13.91 18.42
C THR A 174 -3.05 13.75 18.44
N ARG A 175 -2.54 12.68 19.06
CA ARG A 175 -1.10 12.37 19.06
C ARG A 175 -0.58 12.05 17.67
N ILE A 176 -1.37 11.31 16.88
CA ILE A 176 -1.06 11.06 15.47
C ILE A 176 -1.03 12.35 14.66
N ASP A 177 -2.01 13.23 14.85
CA ASP A 177 -2.06 14.53 14.18
C ASP A 177 -0.82 15.38 14.46
N LYS A 178 -0.31 15.32 15.70
CA LYS A 178 0.97 15.95 16.08
C LYS A 178 2.15 15.35 15.30
N LEU A 179 2.29 14.02 15.26
CA LEU A 179 3.36 13.37 14.49
C LEU A 179 3.32 13.75 13.01
N TRP A 180 2.13 13.74 12.41
CA TRP A 180 1.91 14.18 11.03
C TRP A 180 2.40 15.61 10.78
N LYS A 181 2.01 16.54 11.65
CA LYS A 181 2.39 17.97 11.55
C LYS A 181 3.87 18.23 11.80
N GLU A 182 4.60 17.30 12.41
CA GLU A 182 6.02 17.45 12.69
C GLU A 182 6.91 16.96 11.53
N VAL A 183 6.38 16.29 10.50
CA VAL A 183 7.19 15.85 9.34
C VAL A 183 7.52 17.05 8.44
N GLU A 184 8.81 17.39 8.35
CA GLU A 184 9.31 18.56 7.62
C GLU A 184 9.52 18.25 6.13
N PHE A 185 8.47 18.02 5.34
CA PHE A 185 8.63 17.70 3.90
C PHE A 185 9.38 18.78 3.11
N ASP A 186 9.25 20.05 3.49
CA ASP A 186 9.94 21.17 2.88
C ASP A 186 11.46 21.15 3.12
N TRP A 187 11.93 20.63 4.26
CA TRP A 187 13.35 20.38 4.51
C TRP A 187 13.97 19.48 3.44
N TYR A 188 13.28 18.40 3.09
CA TYR A 188 13.72 17.39 2.12
C TYR A 188 13.76 17.90 0.67
N ARG A 189 13.42 19.17 0.42
CA ARG A 189 13.67 19.81 -0.86
C ARG A 189 15.14 20.13 -1.10
N ASN A 190 15.92 20.31 -0.05
CA ASN A 190 17.28 20.85 -0.14
C ASN A 190 17.33 22.13 -1.01
N GLY A 191 16.34 23.02 -0.84
CA GLY A 191 16.20 24.26 -1.62
C GLY A 191 15.82 24.10 -3.10
N LYS A 192 15.39 22.92 -3.56
CA LYS A 192 15.05 22.63 -4.96
C LYS A 192 13.55 22.41 -5.19
N ASN A 193 13.17 22.32 -6.46
CA ASN A 193 11.84 21.90 -6.92
C ASN A 193 11.76 20.37 -7.10
N ALA A 194 12.21 19.63 -6.09
CA ALA A 194 12.15 18.17 -6.02
C ALA A 194 12.18 17.76 -4.54
N LEU A 195 11.77 16.53 -4.23
CA LEU A 195 11.97 15.92 -2.92
C LEU A 195 13.13 14.93 -2.97
N TYR A 196 14.02 15.01 -2.00
CA TYR A 196 15.06 14.01 -1.77
C TYR A 196 14.52 12.91 -0.88
N TRP A 197 14.87 11.67 -1.22
CA TRP A 197 14.48 10.49 -0.46
C TRP A 197 15.10 10.50 0.95
N HIS A 198 16.38 10.86 1.05
CA HIS A 198 17.15 10.72 2.29
C HIS A 198 17.81 12.01 2.74
N TRP A 199 17.93 12.17 4.06
CA TRP A 199 18.81 13.14 4.70
C TRP A 199 19.44 12.54 5.96
N SER A 200 20.73 12.79 6.20
CA SER A 200 21.45 12.28 7.36
C SER A 200 22.12 13.39 8.17
N PRO A 201 22.15 13.32 9.52
CA PRO A 201 22.93 14.24 10.34
C PRO A 201 24.45 14.07 10.13
N ASN A 202 24.90 12.86 9.77
CA ASN A 202 26.33 12.54 9.58
C ASN A 202 26.80 12.73 8.14
N HIS A 203 25.86 12.66 7.18
CA HIS A 203 26.17 12.61 5.75
C HIS A 203 25.39 13.62 4.90
N ALA A 204 24.52 14.43 5.52
CA ALA A 204 23.65 15.39 4.86
C ALA A 204 22.94 14.75 3.65
N TRP A 205 23.14 15.31 2.46
CA TRP A 205 22.50 14.89 1.21
C TRP A 205 23.32 13.87 0.41
N ARG A 206 24.29 13.16 1.01
CA ARG A 206 25.23 12.29 0.29
C ARG A 206 24.57 11.14 -0.48
N MET A 207 23.43 10.62 -0.01
CA MET A 207 22.62 9.66 -0.76
C MET A 207 22.17 10.22 -2.11
N ASN A 208 21.97 11.55 -2.20
CA ASN A 208 21.73 12.33 -3.41
C ASN A 208 20.68 11.71 -4.36
N PHE A 209 19.58 11.26 -3.77
CA PHE A 209 18.48 10.66 -4.52
C PHE A 209 17.29 11.63 -4.54
N ALA A 210 17.24 12.47 -5.58
CA ALA A 210 16.05 13.25 -5.89
C ALA A 210 15.01 12.32 -6.54
N VAL A 211 13.81 12.26 -5.98
CA VAL A 211 12.79 11.29 -6.40
C VAL A 211 11.99 11.85 -7.57
N ASP A 212 12.21 11.31 -8.77
CA ASP A 212 11.39 11.57 -9.94
C ASP A 212 10.53 10.34 -10.30
N GLY A 213 9.49 10.56 -11.12
CA GLY A 213 8.48 9.57 -11.46
C GLY A 213 8.54 9.09 -12.93
N TYR A 214 7.91 7.95 -13.25
CA TYR A 214 6.98 7.22 -12.38
C TYR A 214 7.61 6.00 -11.66
N ASN A 215 7.35 5.91 -10.36
CA ASN A 215 7.70 4.79 -9.46
C ASN A 215 6.69 4.72 -8.28
N GLU A 216 7.01 3.99 -7.21
CA GLU A 216 6.16 3.78 -6.02
C GLU A 216 5.91 5.01 -5.14
N CYS A 217 6.59 6.14 -5.37
CA CYS A 217 6.73 7.23 -4.39
C CYS A 217 5.70 8.36 -4.53
N LEU A 218 4.65 8.22 -5.34
CA LEU A 218 3.66 9.28 -5.59
C LEU A 218 3.08 9.87 -4.28
N ILE A 219 2.76 9.02 -3.30
CA ILE A 219 2.12 9.44 -2.05
C ILE A 219 3.00 10.41 -1.25
N MET A 220 4.32 10.35 -1.39
CA MET A 220 5.24 11.29 -0.75
C MET A 220 4.99 12.71 -1.24
N TYR A 221 4.81 12.90 -2.54
CA TYR A 221 4.51 14.21 -3.12
C TYR A 221 3.10 14.70 -2.77
N VAL A 222 2.12 13.81 -2.72
CA VAL A 222 0.75 14.15 -2.28
C VAL A 222 0.76 14.60 -0.82
N LEU A 223 1.39 13.84 0.07
CA LEU A 223 1.52 14.19 1.49
C LEU A 223 2.31 15.48 1.68
N ALA A 224 3.42 15.66 0.96
CA ALA A 224 4.18 16.91 1.01
C ALA A 224 3.34 18.12 0.58
N ALA A 225 2.47 17.99 -0.43
CA ALA A 225 1.57 19.07 -0.82
C ALA A 225 0.44 19.31 0.19
N SER A 226 0.03 18.26 0.91
CA SER A 226 -1.01 18.25 1.95
C SER A 226 -0.55 18.72 3.32
N SER A 227 0.75 18.72 3.62
CA SER A 227 1.23 19.09 4.96
C SER A 227 0.79 20.52 5.34
N PRO A 228 0.09 20.71 6.47
CA PRO A 228 -0.41 22.03 6.88
C PRO A 228 0.66 22.90 7.56
N THR A 229 1.81 22.32 7.89
CA THR A 229 2.91 22.96 8.63
C THR A 229 4.18 23.06 7.81
N HIS A 230 4.50 22.02 7.03
CA HIS A 230 5.74 21.87 6.27
C HIS A 230 5.44 21.48 4.82
N GLY A 231 4.46 22.16 4.22
CA GLY A 231 4.00 21.86 2.87
C GLY A 231 4.97 22.34 1.79
N VAL A 232 4.99 21.64 0.65
CA VAL A 232 5.77 22.04 -0.53
C VAL A 232 4.90 22.70 -1.59
N PRO A 233 5.43 23.64 -2.40
CA PRO A 233 4.65 24.28 -3.46
C PRO A 233 4.49 23.33 -4.67
N ALA A 234 3.50 23.58 -5.53
CA ALA A 234 3.09 22.62 -6.57
C ALA A 234 4.17 22.37 -7.64
N GLU A 235 5.08 23.32 -7.86
CA GLU A 235 6.24 23.17 -8.74
C GLU A 235 7.17 22.03 -8.31
N VAL A 236 7.25 21.70 -7.01
CA VAL A 236 8.03 20.54 -6.54
C VAL A 236 7.50 19.24 -7.14
N TYR A 237 6.18 19.11 -7.28
CA TYR A 237 5.55 17.98 -7.96
C TYR A 237 5.70 18.06 -9.48
N HIS A 238 5.42 19.22 -10.08
CA HIS A 238 5.42 19.32 -11.53
C HIS A 238 6.81 19.27 -12.17
N GLU A 239 7.81 19.90 -11.55
CA GLU A 239 9.18 19.94 -12.05
C GLU A 239 10.03 18.76 -11.55
N GLY A 240 9.83 18.34 -10.30
CA GLY A 240 10.56 17.24 -9.66
C GLY A 240 9.99 15.88 -10.05
N TRP A 241 8.83 15.53 -9.48
CA TRP A 241 8.18 14.23 -9.73
C TRP A 241 7.86 14.00 -11.20
N ALA A 242 7.09 14.92 -11.80
CA ALA A 242 6.58 14.73 -13.14
C ALA A 242 7.51 15.26 -14.24
N LYS A 243 8.66 15.83 -13.86
CA LYS A 243 9.73 16.26 -14.77
C LYS A 243 9.24 17.15 -15.90
N ASN A 244 8.32 18.08 -15.60
CA ASN A 244 7.65 18.95 -16.57
C ASN A 244 6.97 18.19 -17.73
N GLY A 245 6.38 17.03 -17.44
CA GLY A 245 5.66 16.20 -18.42
C GLY A 245 6.49 15.07 -19.01
N LYS A 246 7.81 15.02 -18.76
CA LYS A 246 8.65 13.90 -19.23
C LYS A 246 8.28 12.57 -18.58
N ILE A 247 7.53 12.58 -17.48
CA ILE A 247 6.94 11.38 -16.90
C ILE A 247 6.05 10.61 -17.90
N ASN A 248 5.55 11.25 -18.96
CA ASN A 248 4.75 10.61 -20.01
C ASN A 248 5.55 10.21 -21.26
N GLU A 249 6.85 10.55 -21.34
CA GLU A 249 7.69 10.22 -22.49
C GLU A 249 8.14 8.76 -22.42
N LEU A 250 7.95 7.99 -23.50
CA LEU A 250 8.25 6.55 -23.58
C LEU A 250 7.45 5.72 -22.56
N PRO A 251 6.10 5.76 -22.62
CA PRO A 251 5.28 5.04 -21.68
C PRO A 251 5.56 3.54 -21.72
N ALA A 252 5.50 2.91 -20.55
CA ALA A 252 5.64 1.46 -20.44
C ALA A 252 4.51 0.73 -21.18
N GLY A 253 4.79 -0.45 -21.73
CA GLY A 253 3.78 -1.25 -22.42
C GLY A 253 4.21 -2.68 -22.65
N TYR A 254 3.24 -3.55 -22.85
CA TYR A 254 3.46 -4.95 -23.21
C TYR A 254 2.17 -5.55 -23.79
N ASP A 255 2.33 -6.34 -24.85
CA ASP A 255 1.27 -7.19 -25.42
C ASP A 255 -0.05 -6.44 -25.67
N GLY A 256 0.02 -5.30 -26.38
CA GLY A 256 -1.15 -4.48 -26.73
C GLY A 256 -1.70 -3.60 -25.59
N ILE A 257 -1.09 -3.60 -24.40
CA ILE A 257 -1.37 -2.65 -23.33
C ILE A 257 -0.30 -1.57 -23.35
N GLN A 258 -0.72 -0.31 -23.38
CA GLN A 258 0.15 0.86 -23.25
C GLN A 258 -0.29 1.66 -22.02
N LEU A 259 0.65 1.94 -21.13
CA LEU A 259 0.43 2.78 -19.96
C LEU A 259 0.54 4.25 -20.34
N THR A 260 0.19 5.15 -19.42
CA THR A 260 0.30 6.61 -19.64
C THR A 260 1.66 7.18 -19.26
N MET A 261 2.36 6.54 -18.32
CA MET A 261 3.61 7.04 -17.75
C MET A 261 4.78 6.09 -18.03
N ASN A 262 5.97 6.66 -18.07
CA ASN A 262 7.22 5.95 -18.13
C ASN A 262 7.65 5.52 -16.74
N HIS A 263 7.90 4.23 -16.61
CA HIS A 263 8.35 3.62 -15.37
C HIS A 263 9.87 3.77 -15.31
N HIS A 264 10.43 4.08 -14.13
CA HIS A 264 11.88 4.07 -13.87
C HIS A 264 12.51 2.66 -13.96
N ASN A 265 12.39 2.03 -15.12
CA ASN A 265 12.88 0.71 -15.46
C ASN A 265 13.54 0.78 -16.85
N LYS A 266 13.87 -0.37 -17.45
CA LYS A 266 14.24 -0.44 -18.86
C LYS A 266 13.20 0.30 -19.71
N GLU A 267 13.65 1.15 -20.63
CA GLU A 267 12.78 1.98 -21.47
C GLU A 267 11.64 1.17 -22.10
N GLY A 268 10.40 1.66 -21.92
CA GLY A 268 9.19 1.01 -22.41
C GLY A 268 8.74 -0.24 -21.65
N ALA A 269 9.49 -0.71 -20.64
CA ALA A 269 9.11 -1.84 -19.81
C ALA A 269 8.42 -1.39 -18.51
N ALA A 270 7.38 -2.11 -18.10
CA ALA A 270 6.72 -1.86 -16.83
C ALA A 270 7.65 -2.21 -15.65
N GLY A 271 7.61 -1.40 -14.59
CA GLY A 271 8.33 -1.68 -13.33
C GLY A 271 7.71 -2.83 -12.52
N PRO A 272 8.32 -3.20 -11.38
CA PRO A 272 7.74 -4.14 -10.41
C PRO A 272 6.31 -3.74 -9.99
N LEU A 273 5.44 -4.72 -9.72
CA LEU A 273 4.01 -4.44 -9.57
C LEU A 273 3.64 -3.65 -8.31
N PHE A 274 4.49 -3.68 -7.27
CA PHE A 274 4.24 -2.92 -6.04
C PHE A 274 4.13 -1.40 -6.24
N TRP A 275 4.61 -0.86 -7.36
CA TRP A 275 4.45 0.55 -7.71
C TRP A 275 2.97 0.94 -7.90
N ALA A 276 2.13 0.00 -8.32
CA ALA A 276 0.68 0.17 -8.38
C ALA A 276 -0.01 -0.07 -7.02
N HIS A 277 0.73 -0.34 -5.94
CA HIS A 277 0.17 -0.68 -4.62
C HIS A 277 0.48 0.36 -3.55
N TYR A 278 1.75 0.63 -3.25
CA TYR A 278 2.14 1.29 -1.99
C TYR A 278 1.58 2.71 -1.85
N SER A 279 1.64 3.49 -2.93
CA SER A 279 1.06 4.83 -2.97
C SER A 279 -0.46 4.86 -3.04
N TYR A 280 -1.11 3.71 -3.16
CA TYR A 280 -2.56 3.57 -3.41
C TYR A 280 -3.28 2.77 -2.32
N LEU A 281 -2.63 2.55 -1.17
CA LEU A 281 -3.24 1.84 -0.04
C LEU A 281 -4.30 2.69 0.67
N GLY A 282 -4.04 4.00 0.80
CA GLY A 282 -4.97 5.01 1.30
C GLY A 282 -5.46 5.96 0.19
N LEU A 283 -4.58 6.39 -0.72
CA LEU A 283 -4.99 7.22 -1.85
C LEU A 283 -5.81 6.39 -2.85
N ASP A 284 -7.10 6.70 -2.96
CA ASP A 284 -8.03 5.95 -3.82
C ASP A 284 -7.79 6.27 -5.31
N PRO A 285 -7.29 5.31 -6.12
CA PRO A 285 -7.03 5.57 -7.53
C PRO A 285 -8.31 5.65 -8.38
N ARG A 286 -9.49 5.25 -7.87
CA ARG A 286 -10.74 5.20 -8.66
C ARG A 286 -11.21 6.61 -9.01
N GLY A 287 -11.14 6.93 -10.30
CA GLY A 287 -11.47 8.27 -10.80
C GLY A 287 -10.45 9.34 -10.39
N LEU A 288 -9.30 8.95 -9.85
CA LEU A 288 -8.19 9.85 -9.57
C LEU A 288 -7.47 10.16 -10.88
N LYS A 289 -7.42 11.44 -11.23
CA LYS A 289 -6.75 11.93 -12.45
C LYS A 289 -5.99 13.19 -12.16
N ASP A 290 -4.95 13.44 -12.91
CA ASP A 290 -4.37 14.77 -13.04
C ASP A 290 -3.97 15.00 -14.51
N LYS A 291 -3.17 16.03 -14.78
CA LYS A 291 -2.72 16.32 -16.14
C LYS A 291 -1.79 15.24 -16.75
N TYR A 292 -1.26 14.32 -15.95
CA TYR A 292 -0.29 13.31 -16.39
C TYR A 292 -0.91 11.93 -16.56
N ALA A 293 -1.91 11.55 -15.75
CA ALA A 293 -2.50 10.22 -15.85
C ALA A 293 -3.96 10.12 -15.36
N ASP A 294 -4.66 9.13 -15.89
CA ASP A 294 -5.75 8.45 -15.19
C ASP A 294 -5.14 7.30 -14.38
N TYR A 295 -5.06 7.45 -13.06
CA TYR A 295 -4.31 6.54 -12.20
C TYR A 295 -5.01 5.18 -12.05
N TRP A 296 -6.34 5.12 -12.18
CA TRP A 296 -7.04 3.84 -12.21
C TRP A 296 -6.67 3.05 -13.46
N GLN A 297 -6.78 3.68 -14.62
CA GLN A 297 -6.46 3.03 -15.89
C GLN A 297 -4.99 2.63 -15.96
N HIS A 298 -4.10 3.49 -15.45
CA HIS A 298 -2.68 3.21 -15.37
C HIS A 298 -2.40 1.96 -14.52
N ASN A 299 -2.93 1.89 -13.30
CA ASN A 299 -2.68 0.77 -12.38
C ASN A 299 -3.32 -0.55 -12.88
N VAL A 300 -4.52 -0.49 -13.46
CA VAL A 300 -5.15 -1.66 -14.11
C VAL A 300 -4.30 -2.16 -15.27
N GLY A 301 -3.82 -1.25 -16.12
CA GLY A 301 -2.91 -1.58 -17.22
C GLY A 301 -1.62 -2.22 -16.70
N HIS A 302 -1.04 -1.68 -15.63
CA HIS A 302 0.20 -2.19 -15.03
C HIS A 302 0.01 -3.62 -14.52
N ALA A 303 -1.05 -3.89 -13.75
CA ALA A 303 -1.38 -5.25 -13.28
C ALA A 303 -1.63 -6.23 -14.45
N MET A 304 -2.35 -5.80 -15.48
CA MET A 304 -2.64 -6.64 -16.64
C MET A 304 -1.39 -6.93 -17.50
N ILE A 305 -0.41 -6.03 -17.58
CA ILE A 305 0.89 -6.30 -18.22
C ILE A 305 1.60 -7.46 -17.50
N HIS A 306 1.64 -7.43 -16.16
CA HIS A 306 2.23 -8.50 -15.35
C HIS A 306 1.51 -9.83 -15.55
N TYR A 307 0.18 -9.82 -15.51
CA TYR A 307 -0.63 -11.00 -15.79
C TYR A 307 -0.33 -11.58 -17.18
N ARG A 308 -0.39 -10.76 -18.24
CA ARG A 308 -0.12 -11.20 -19.63
C ARG A 308 1.30 -11.73 -19.79
N TRP A 309 2.30 -11.10 -19.19
CA TRP A 309 3.68 -11.59 -19.25
C TRP A 309 3.80 -12.99 -18.65
N CYS A 310 3.24 -13.22 -17.46
CA CYS A 310 3.27 -14.53 -16.81
C CYS A 310 2.47 -15.57 -17.60
N VAL A 311 1.32 -15.22 -18.17
CA VAL A 311 0.52 -16.12 -19.02
C VAL A 311 1.26 -16.50 -20.31
N ASN A 312 1.85 -15.51 -20.97
CA ASN A 312 2.62 -15.73 -22.21
C ASN A 312 3.92 -16.50 -21.93
N ASN A 313 4.48 -16.36 -20.72
CA ASN A 313 5.66 -17.07 -20.21
C ASN A 313 6.81 -17.14 -21.24
N PRO A 314 7.34 -16.00 -21.72
CA PRO A 314 8.32 -15.97 -22.80
C PRO A 314 9.65 -16.66 -22.45
N LYS A 315 9.89 -16.95 -21.16
CA LYS A 315 11.08 -17.65 -20.66
C LYS A 315 10.84 -19.12 -20.32
N GLY A 316 9.61 -19.62 -20.48
CA GLY A 316 9.26 -21.03 -20.26
C GLY A 316 9.45 -21.49 -18.81
N TYR A 317 9.31 -20.61 -17.82
CA TYR A 317 9.41 -20.99 -16.41
C TYR A 317 8.25 -21.89 -15.99
N LYS A 318 8.54 -22.87 -15.15
CA LYS A 318 7.55 -23.81 -14.62
C LYS A 318 6.55 -23.07 -13.73
N GLY A 319 5.26 -23.40 -13.88
CA GLY A 319 4.19 -22.91 -13.00
C GLY A 319 3.71 -21.50 -13.27
N TYR A 320 4.22 -20.81 -14.30
CA TYR A 320 3.69 -19.51 -14.74
C TYR A 320 2.42 -19.73 -15.57
N GLY A 321 1.38 -18.94 -15.32
CA GLY A 321 0.11 -19.07 -16.04
C GLY A 321 -1.01 -18.20 -15.50
N ALA A 322 -2.23 -18.41 -16.03
CA ALA A 322 -3.42 -17.65 -15.67
C ALA A 322 -3.84 -17.80 -14.18
N ASP A 323 -3.37 -18.86 -13.54
CA ASP A 323 -3.64 -19.23 -12.15
C ASP A 323 -2.38 -19.15 -11.26
N SER A 324 -1.29 -18.55 -11.76
CA SER A 324 -0.05 -18.34 -10.99
C SER A 324 0.80 -17.30 -11.70
N TRP A 325 0.63 -16.04 -11.30
CA TRP A 325 1.20 -14.86 -11.92
C TRP A 325 1.58 -13.81 -10.88
N GLY A 326 2.33 -12.80 -11.31
CA GLY A 326 2.68 -11.64 -10.50
C GLY A 326 4.18 -11.57 -10.22
N LEU A 327 4.82 -10.53 -10.74
CA LEU A 327 6.23 -10.25 -10.56
C LEU A 327 6.38 -8.94 -9.77
N THR A 328 7.16 -8.95 -8.70
CA THR A 328 7.45 -7.74 -7.95
C THR A 328 8.76 -7.89 -7.17
N SER A 329 9.27 -6.80 -6.59
CA SER A 329 10.43 -6.85 -5.72
C SER A 329 10.15 -7.73 -4.50
N SER A 330 11.03 -8.70 -4.22
CA SER A 330 10.85 -9.70 -3.18
C SER A 330 12.13 -10.52 -2.97
N TYR A 331 12.11 -11.46 -2.02
CA TYR A 331 13.10 -12.53 -1.98
C TYR A 331 13.14 -13.29 -3.31
N SER A 332 14.35 -13.73 -3.66
CA SER A 332 14.64 -14.41 -4.91
C SER A 332 15.58 -15.59 -4.65
N VAL A 333 15.67 -16.50 -5.61
CA VAL A 333 16.56 -17.68 -5.54
C VAL A 333 18.00 -17.29 -5.18
N LYS A 334 18.44 -16.09 -5.56
CA LYS A 334 19.76 -15.52 -5.26
C LYS A 334 19.70 -14.26 -4.40
N GLY A 335 18.90 -14.27 -3.33
CA GLY A 335 18.84 -13.15 -2.37
C GLY A 335 17.55 -12.36 -2.51
N TYR A 336 17.63 -11.13 -3.01
CA TYR A 336 16.49 -10.22 -3.22
C TYR A 336 16.62 -9.55 -4.60
N ALA A 337 15.52 -9.38 -5.33
CA ALA A 337 15.54 -8.78 -6.66
C ALA A 337 14.24 -8.04 -7.00
N GLY A 338 14.34 -7.01 -7.83
CA GLY A 338 13.19 -6.27 -8.37
C GLY A 338 12.55 -6.96 -9.57
N HIS A 339 11.79 -8.03 -9.34
CA HIS A 339 11.19 -8.81 -10.43
C HIS A 339 10.15 -7.99 -11.21
N ALA A 340 10.22 -8.05 -12.54
CA ALA A 340 9.32 -7.30 -13.42
C ALA A 340 9.23 -7.94 -14.83
N PRO A 341 8.23 -7.56 -15.66
CA PRO A 341 7.94 -8.13 -16.98
C PRO A 341 9.01 -7.75 -18.02
N SER A 342 10.16 -8.39 -17.96
CA SER A 342 11.27 -8.19 -18.89
C SER A 342 12.17 -9.43 -18.92
N LYS A 343 12.97 -9.57 -19.97
CA LYS A 343 13.89 -10.72 -20.07
C LYS A 343 14.94 -10.72 -18.96
N GLU A 344 15.32 -9.52 -18.51
CA GLU A 344 16.35 -9.26 -17.53
C GLU A 344 15.84 -9.46 -16.09
N ASN A 345 14.64 -8.95 -15.78
CA ASN A 345 14.12 -8.94 -14.40
C ASN A 345 13.18 -10.12 -14.09
N ASP A 346 12.67 -10.85 -15.09
CA ASP A 346 11.95 -12.09 -14.84
C ASP A 346 12.93 -13.24 -14.55
N LEU A 347 13.09 -13.54 -13.26
CA LEU A 347 14.00 -14.56 -12.75
C LEU A 347 13.30 -15.90 -12.45
N GLY A 348 12.06 -16.08 -12.90
CA GLY A 348 11.30 -17.32 -12.66
C GLY A 348 10.80 -17.44 -11.23
N VAL A 349 10.62 -16.30 -10.55
CA VAL A 349 10.11 -16.18 -9.19
C VAL A 349 8.75 -15.49 -9.24
N ILE A 350 7.74 -16.10 -8.61
CA ILE A 350 6.42 -15.50 -8.39
C ILE A 350 6.35 -15.02 -6.95
N SER A 351 5.79 -13.83 -6.75
CA SER A 351 5.58 -13.25 -5.42
C SER A 351 4.10 -12.97 -5.20
N PRO A 352 3.45 -13.67 -4.26
CA PRO A 352 2.01 -13.59 -4.06
C PRO A 352 1.48 -12.16 -3.91
N THR A 353 2.21 -11.26 -3.25
CA THR A 353 1.78 -9.87 -3.07
C THR A 353 1.49 -9.15 -4.39
N ALA A 354 2.18 -9.49 -5.49
CA ALA A 354 1.95 -8.89 -6.79
C ALA A 354 0.49 -9.10 -7.27
N ALA A 355 0.04 -10.36 -7.30
CA ALA A 355 -1.32 -10.68 -7.73
C ALA A 355 -2.35 -10.31 -6.66
N LEU A 356 -2.08 -10.64 -5.39
CA LEU A 356 -3.08 -10.47 -4.32
C LEU A 356 -3.31 -8.98 -4.00
N SER A 357 -2.27 -8.16 -3.96
CA SER A 357 -2.45 -6.72 -3.73
C SER A 357 -3.05 -5.99 -4.94
N SER A 358 -3.22 -6.70 -6.08
CA SER A 358 -3.91 -6.22 -7.28
C SER A 358 -5.40 -6.60 -7.33
N PHE A 359 -5.98 -7.17 -6.26
CA PHE A 359 -7.42 -7.51 -6.22
C PHE A 359 -8.35 -6.38 -6.69
N PRO A 360 -8.15 -5.12 -6.30
CA PRO A 360 -9.03 -4.06 -6.78
C PRO A 360 -8.97 -3.86 -8.31
N TYR A 361 -7.84 -4.16 -8.94
CA TYR A 361 -7.60 -3.92 -10.36
C TYR A 361 -7.97 -5.12 -11.23
N THR A 362 -7.65 -6.33 -10.78
CA THR A 362 -7.75 -7.58 -11.54
C THR A 362 -8.38 -8.69 -10.68
N PRO A 363 -9.61 -8.50 -10.15
CA PRO A 363 -10.16 -9.38 -9.12
C PRO A 363 -10.31 -10.83 -9.57
N LYS A 364 -10.61 -11.06 -10.85
CA LYS A 364 -10.77 -12.40 -11.43
C LYS A 364 -9.43 -13.13 -11.49
N GLU A 365 -8.39 -12.47 -12.02
CA GLU A 365 -7.04 -12.99 -12.18
C GLU A 365 -6.36 -13.20 -10.82
N SER A 366 -6.53 -12.25 -9.89
CA SER A 366 -6.02 -12.35 -8.51
C SER A 366 -6.70 -13.48 -7.74
N MET A 367 -8.01 -13.65 -7.89
CA MET A 367 -8.74 -14.78 -7.28
C MET A 367 -8.28 -16.12 -7.85
N ALA A 368 -8.05 -16.22 -9.17
CA ALA A 368 -7.55 -17.44 -9.80
C ALA A 368 -6.19 -17.88 -9.22
N ALA A 369 -5.26 -16.93 -9.07
CA ALA A 369 -3.97 -17.16 -8.43
C ALA A 369 -4.11 -17.59 -6.97
N MET A 370 -4.88 -16.84 -6.18
CA MET A 370 -5.15 -17.17 -4.77
C MET A 370 -5.70 -18.58 -4.60
N LYS A 371 -6.71 -18.97 -5.40
CA LYS A 371 -7.35 -20.29 -5.32
C LYS A 371 -6.37 -21.41 -5.66
N ASN A 372 -5.60 -21.26 -6.72
CA ASN A 372 -4.61 -22.28 -7.07
C ASN A 372 -3.57 -22.46 -5.96
N TRP A 373 -3.02 -21.36 -5.46
CA TRP A 373 -2.00 -21.42 -4.41
C TRP A 373 -2.58 -21.97 -3.09
N TYR A 374 -3.80 -21.58 -2.72
CA TYR A 374 -4.45 -22.01 -1.48
C TYR A 374 -4.98 -23.45 -1.53
N SER A 375 -5.55 -23.89 -2.66
CA SER A 375 -6.17 -25.21 -2.75
C SER A 375 -5.20 -26.30 -3.22
N ASN A 376 -4.27 -25.97 -4.12
CA ASN A 376 -3.40 -26.96 -4.75
C ASN A 376 -1.95 -26.94 -4.24
N LYS A 377 -1.52 -25.84 -3.60
CA LYS A 377 -0.10 -25.63 -3.21
C LYS A 377 0.08 -25.16 -1.77
N LYS A 378 -0.97 -25.25 -0.94
CA LYS A 378 -1.00 -24.72 0.43
C LYS A 378 0.20 -25.12 1.26
N ASP A 379 0.52 -26.42 1.24
CA ASP A 379 1.58 -27.02 2.07
C ASP A 379 2.98 -26.45 1.78
N LYS A 380 3.18 -25.83 0.61
CA LYS A 380 4.46 -25.23 0.20
C LYS A 380 4.46 -23.70 0.29
N LEU A 381 3.31 -23.08 0.09
CA LEU A 381 3.21 -21.64 -0.14
C LEU A 381 2.56 -20.86 1.00
N PHE A 382 1.83 -21.53 1.89
CA PHE A 382 1.02 -20.88 2.91
C PHE A 382 1.43 -21.34 4.31
N GLY A 383 1.66 -20.40 5.20
CA GLY A 383 2.07 -20.66 6.58
C GLY A 383 1.30 -19.81 7.59
N VAL A 384 1.90 -19.62 8.76
CA VAL A 384 1.27 -18.96 9.91
C VAL A 384 0.82 -17.53 9.63
N TYR A 385 1.51 -16.84 8.72
CA TYR A 385 1.23 -15.44 8.37
C TYR A 385 0.75 -15.26 6.93
N GLY A 386 0.01 -16.24 6.42
CA GLY A 386 -0.50 -16.24 5.06
C GLY A 386 0.51 -16.82 4.06
N PHE A 387 0.44 -16.38 2.81
CA PHE A 387 1.39 -16.80 1.80
C PHE A 387 2.80 -16.31 2.10
N TYR A 388 3.81 -17.14 1.86
CA TYR A 388 5.22 -16.74 1.91
C TYR A 388 5.55 -15.74 0.80
N ASP A 389 6.65 -15.03 1.01
CA ASP A 389 7.10 -13.88 0.21
C ASP A 389 7.21 -14.15 -1.30
N ALA A 390 7.80 -15.29 -1.64
CA ALA A 390 8.12 -15.64 -3.01
C ALA A 390 8.37 -17.14 -3.18
N PHE A 391 8.25 -17.63 -4.41
CA PHE A 391 8.61 -19.00 -4.76
C PHE A 391 9.05 -19.13 -6.22
N SER A 392 9.81 -20.20 -6.52
CA SER A 392 10.15 -20.59 -7.89
C SER A 392 9.94 -22.09 -8.07
N GLU A 393 8.95 -22.48 -8.88
CA GLU A 393 8.75 -23.90 -9.20
C GLU A 393 9.85 -24.45 -10.11
N THR A 394 10.42 -23.59 -10.96
CA THR A 394 11.56 -23.95 -11.83
C THR A 394 12.77 -24.35 -10.99
N ALA A 395 13.10 -23.56 -9.97
CA ALA A 395 14.23 -23.83 -9.08
C ALA A 395 13.89 -24.77 -7.91
N ASN A 396 12.63 -25.20 -7.78
CA ASN A 396 12.11 -25.90 -6.60
C ASN A 396 12.46 -25.17 -5.29
N TRP A 397 12.26 -23.85 -5.28
CA TRP A 397 12.63 -22.94 -4.20
C TRP A 397 11.37 -22.41 -3.52
N TYR A 398 11.20 -22.77 -2.25
CA TYR A 398 10.06 -22.44 -1.41
C TYR A 398 10.57 -22.17 0.01
N LEU A 399 10.84 -20.90 0.33
CA LEU A 399 11.31 -20.53 1.67
C LEU A 399 10.16 -20.04 2.54
N PRO A 400 10.11 -20.41 3.83
CA PRO A 400 9.03 -20.02 4.71
C PRO A 400 9.26 -18.62 5.31
N HIS A 401 9.54 -17.66 4.43
CA HIS A 401 9.95 -16.29 4.77
C HIS A 401 8.86 -15.29 4.37
N TYR A 402 8.84 -14.15 5.04
CA TYR A 402 7.84 -13.09 4.88
C TYR A 402 8.50 -11.72 5.02
N LEU A 403 8.04 -10.73 4.25
CA LEU A 403 8.40 -9.31 4.41
C LEU A 403 7.16 -8.46 4.73
N ALA A 404 7.32 -7.47 5.61
CA ALA A 404 6.21 -6.56 5.96
C ALA A 404 5.65 -5.83 4.74
N ILE A 405 6.55 -5.37 3.87
CA ILE A 405 6.23 -4.60 2.67
C ILE A 405 5.47 -5.44 1.62
N ASP A 406 5.51 -6.77 1.74
CA ASP A 406 4.79 -7.68 0.86
C ASP A 406 3.48 -8.14 1.51
N GLN A 407 3.47 -8.47 2.81
CA GLN A 407 2.25 -8.89 3.52
C GLN A 407 1.24 -7.75 3.73
N GLY A 408 1.72 -6.52 3.94
CA GLY A 408 0.89 -5.37 4.28
C GLY A 408 -0.10 -5.00 3.18
N PRO A 409 0.37 -4.77 1.95
CA PRO A 409 -0.47 -4.49 0.80
C PRO A 409 -1.51 -5.59 0.52
N ILE A 410 -1.18 -6.87 0.79
CA ILE A 410 -2.14 -7.98 0.62
C ILE A 410 -3.37 -7.71 1.49
N VAL A 411 -3.19 -7.51 2.80
CA VAL A 411 -4.31 -7.27 3.74
C VAL A 411 -5.11 -6.03 3.34
N VAL A 412 -4.40 -4.93 3.04
CA VAL A 412 -5.00 -3.62 2.82
C VAL A 412 -5.75 -3.58 1.48
N MET A 413 -5.15 -4.05 0.39
CA MET A 413 -5.79 -4.01 -0.93
C MET A 413 -6.91 -5.03 -1.05
N MET A 414 -6.80 -6.18 -0.38
CA MET A 414 -7.92 -7.10 -0.23
C MET A 414 -9.10 -6.42 0.49
N GLU A 415 -8.83 -5.63 1.53
CA GLU A 415 -9.89 -4.90 2.23
C GLU A 415 -10.47 -3.75 1.39
N ASN A 416 -9.62 -2.99 0.69
CA ASN A 416 -10.07 -1.94 -0.21
C ASN A 416 -10.93 -2.48 -1.35
N TYR A 417 -10.61 -3.66 -1.88
CA TYR A 417 -11.48 -4.36 -2.83
C TYR A 417 -12.84 -4.71 -2.23
N ARG A 418 -12.87 -5.22 -0.99
CA ARG A 418 -14.11 -5.63 -0.32
C ARG A 418 -15.02 -4.47 0.11
N SER A 419 -14.44 -3.38 0.62
CA SER A 419 -15.22 -2.32 1.29
C SER A 419 -14.73 -0.90 0.99
N GLY A 420 -13.53 -0.76 0.43
CA GLY A 420 -12.86 0.54 0.29
C GLY A 420 -12.50 1.20 1.62
N LEU A 421 -12.40 0.44 2.72
CA LEU A 421 -12.21 0.98 4.08
C LEU A 421 -11.07 2.00 4.17
N LEU A 422 -9.86 1.64 3.76
CA LEU A 422 -8.67 2.49 3.94
C LEU A 422 -8.71 3.67 2.98
N TRP A 423 -9.21 3.47 1.76
CA TRP A 423 -9.50 4.54 0.81
C TRP A 423 -10.46 5.58 1.38
N ASN A 424 -11.59 5.14 1.95
CA ASN A 424 -12.57 6.04 2.53
C ASN A 424 -12.00 6.81 3.72
N LEU A 425 -11.21 6.15 4.57
CA LEU A 425 -10.56 6.80 5.71
C LEU A 425 -9.55 7.84 5.24
N PHE A 426 -8.56 7.47 4.43
CA PHE A 426 -7.51 8.38 4.00
C PHE A 426 -8.07 9.56 3.20
N MET A 427 -8.95 9.30 2.22
CA MET A 427 -9.58 10.32 1.39
C MET A 427 -10.57 11.20 2.17
N SER A 428 -10.94 10.85 3.41
CA SER A 428 -11.73 11.73 4.28
C SER A 428 -10.93 12.86 4.92
N CYS A 429 -9.59 12.78 4.95
CA CYS A 429 -8.72 13.82 5.51
C CYS A 429 -8.87 15.14 4.73
N PRO A 430 -9.21 16.26 5.40
CA PRO A 430 -9.28 17.57 4.73
C PRO A 430 -7.99 17.95 4.00
N GLU A 431 -6.85 17.72 4.64
CA GLU A 431 -5.53 18.10 4.15
C GLU A 431 -5.14 17.35 2.87
N ILE A 432 -5.58 16.09 2.74
CA ILE A 432 -5.37 15.29 1.52
C ILE A 432 -6.16 15.88 0.35
N LYS A 433 -7.41 16.29 0.57
CA LYS A 433 -8.22 16.93 -0.47
C LYS A 433 -7.62 18.25 -0.92
N ASP A 434 -7.12 19.04 0.02
CA ASP A 434 -6.49 20.33 -0.28
C ASP A 434 -5.16 20.16 -1.02
N GLY A 435 -4.32 19.21 -0.61
CA GLY A 435 -3.09 18.87 -1.32
C GLY A 435 -3.34 18.35 -2.73
N LEU A 436 -4.31 17.45 -2.92
CA LEU A 436 -4.70 16.98 -4.26
C LEU A 436 -5.19 18.12 -5.15
N LYS A 437 -6.05 19.02 -4.65
CA LYS A 437 -6.47 20.23 -5.37
C LYS A 437 -5.28 21.10 -5.75
N LYS A 438 -4.36 21.33 -4.82
CA LYS A 438 -3.13 22.12 -5.01
C LYS A 438 -2.24 21.55 -6.11
N LEU A 439 -2.18 20.23 -6.26
CA LEU A 439 -1.43 19.53 -7.30
C LEU A 439 -2.18 19.40 -8.63
N GLY A 440 -3.44 19.86 -8.71
CA GLY A 440 -4.26 19.76 -9.91
C GLY A 440 -4.89 18.38 -10.15
N PHE A 441 -5.08 17.59 -9.09
CA PHE A 441 -5.80 16.32 -9.18
C PHE A 441 -7.32 16.51 -9.14
N GLU A 442 -8.00 15.66 -9.89
CA GLU A 442 -9.44 15.41 -9.83
C GLU A 442 -9.68 14.05 -9.17
N SER A 443 -10.73 13.95 -8.34
CA SER A 443 -11.15 12.70 -7.71
C SER A 443 -12.62 12.82 -7.30
N PRO A 444 -13.40 11.71 -7.29
CA PRO A 444 -14.77 11.71 -6.76
C PRO A 444 -14.87 12.18 -5.30
N HIS A 445 -13.78 12.08 -4.54
CA HIS A 445 -13.71 12.49 -3.13
C HIS A 445 -13.52 14.01 -2.94
N ILE A 446 -13.21 14.72 -4.02
CA ILE A 446 -12.99 16.17 -4.05
C ILE A 446 -14.25 16.81 -4.64
N LYS A 447 -15.01 17.54 -3.81
CA LYS A 447 -16.12 18.36 -4.33
C LYS A 447 -15.53 19.48 -5.20
N LYS A 448 -16.07 19.61 -6.42
CA LYS A 448 -15.79 20.72 -7.33
C LYS A 448 -16.17 22.05 -6.72
#